data_AF-E3FPH0-F1
#
_entry.id   AF-E3FPH0-F1
#
_cell.length_a   1.000
_cell.length_b   1.000
_cell.length_c   1.000
_cell.angle_alpha   90.00
_cell.angle_beta   90.00
_cell.angle_gamma   90.00
#
_symmetry.space_group_name_H-M   'P 1'
#
loop_
_entity.id
_entity.type
_entity.pdbx_description
1 polymer ?
#
loop_
_entity_poly.entity_id
_entity_poly.type
_entity_poly.pdbx_seq_one_letter_code
_entity_poly.pdbx_strand_id
1 'polypeptide(L)'
;MLLPLPLVLLLWGLLRPEVPEDSPGGVRMSPMLTGEQRMRLMTYGRHCGPGAECEPPLGCLFEVRYLRSYCTDSQCEKDEQCSVGQVCRSIATWGGGPQVRVCVPVGPRQEGEGCVEIPRYKENACVAGLLCGGQDGWCARPCRPGDTNGCPEGFFCADTIPQPVCLPTCETQGCPPGQQCIPFKEGSSKCAQVYGPNCLQTPCPVGSRCVVRTEPPHPGKVWMACVARCGEGHPPCQAGWVCDGWDCVQPCDPQGPEVCGEGYSCHRLEERMPYACLPDFQRDLPH
;
A
#
# COMPACT_ATOMS: atom_id res chain seq x y z
N MET A 1 -29.48 54.02 -3.75
CA MET A 1 -28.60 53.36 -4.74
C MET A 1 -28.40 51.92 -4.30
N LEU A 2 -29.14 51.00 -4.92
CA LEU A 2 -29.02 49.55 -4.69
C LEU A 2 -28.56 48.94 -6.02
N LEU A 3 -27.30 48.49 -6.05
CA LEU A 3 -26.78 47.68 -7.14
C LEU A 3 -27.46 46.30 -7.11
N PRO A 4 -27.85 45.74 -8.26
CA PRO A 4 -28.52 44.45 -8.29
C PRO A 4 -27.49 43.35 -8.02
N LEU A 5 -27.71 42.62 -6.92
CA LEU A 5 -26.95 41.46 -6.47
C LEU A 5 -26.93 40.21 -7.40
N PRO A 6 -27.78 40.00 -8.44
CA PRO A 6 -27.80 38.72 -9.12
C PRO A 6 -26.70 38.56 -10.18
N LEU A 7 -26.01 39.63 -10.59
CA LEU A 7 -24.95 39.55 -11.62
C LEU A 7 -23.61 39.02 -11.09
N VAL A 8 -23.31 39.21 -9.80
CA VAL A 8 -22.04 38.72 -9.22
C VAL A 8 -22.06 37.19 -9.06
N LEU A 9 -23.22 36.59 -8.81
CA LEU A 9 -23.38 35.13 -8.72
C LEU A 9 -23.31 34.42 -10.08
N LEU A 10 -23.71 35.07 -11.17
CA LEU A 10 -23.65 34.51 -12.51
C LEU A 10 -22.22 34.46 -13.07
N LEU A 11 -21.36 35.42 -12.69
CA LEU A 11 -19.96 35.46 -13.13
C LEU A 11 -19.06 34.45 -12.40
N TRP A 12 -19.45 33.98 -11.21
CA TRP A 12 -18.69 32.97 -10.46
C TRP A 12 -18.84 31.55 -11.01
N GLY A 13 -19.93 31.26 -11.74
CA GLY A 13 -20.11 29.98 -12.41
C GLY A 13 -19.19 29.78 -13.62
N LEU A 14 -18.83 30.86 -14.31
CA LEU A 14 -18.05 30.85 -15.56
C LEU A 14 -16.52 30.80 -15.35
N LEU A 15 -16.05 30.96 -14.11
CA LEU A 15 -14.62 30.87 -13.76
C LEU A 15 -14.23 29.53 -13.12
N ARG A 16 -15.18 28.59 -13.00
CA ARG A 16 -14.83 27.21 -12.67
C ARG A 16 -14.22 26.58 -13.94
N PRO A 17 -12.98 26.07 -13.88
CA PRO A 17 -12.49 25.20 -14.94
C PRO A 17 -13.51 24.08 -15.13
N GLU A 18 -13.98 23.89 -16.37
CA GLU A 18 -14.71 22.69 -16.73
C GLU A 18 -13.78 21.51 -16.46
N VAL A 19 -14.00 20.84 -15.34
CA VAL A 19 -13.50 19.48 -15.14
C VAL A 19 -14.32 18.65 -16.12
N PRO A 20 -13.70 17.95 -17.09
CA PRO A 20 -14.45 17.04 -17.93
C PRO A 20 -15.09 15.96 -17.05
N GLU A 21 -16.39 16.09 -16.80
CA GLU A 21 -17.23 14.96 -16.42
C GLU A 21 -17.34 14.08 -17.68
N ASP A 22 -16.54 13.03 -17.73
CA ASP A 22 -17.02 11.65 -17.82
C ASP A 22 -15.85 10.73 -18.17
N SER A 23 -15.46 9.89 -17.21
CA SER A 23 -14.88 8.58 -17.51
C SER A 23 -15.97 7.54 -17.26
N PRO A 24 -16.20 6.59 -18.17
CA PRO A 24 -17.24 5.58 -18.00
C PRO A 24 -16.92 4.76 -16.73
N GLY A 25 -17.71 4.97 -15.67
CA GLY A 25 -17.53 4.31 -14.37
C GLY A 25 -17.65 5.21 -13.12
N GLY A 26 -17.86 6.52 -13.25
CA GLY A 26 -18.10 7.41 -12.10
C GLY A 26 -16.87 7.65 -11.21
N VAL A 27 -15.70 7.14 -11.59
CA VAL A 27 -14.43 7.38 -10.91
C VAL A 27 -13.93 8.78 -11.25
N ARG A 28 -13.86 9.66 -10.24
CA ARG A 28 -13.29 11.01 -10.41
C ARG A 28 -11.78 10.90 -10.48
N MET A 29 -11.19 11.34 -11.58
CA MET A 29 -9.74 11.44 -11.77
C MET A 29 -9.31 12.90 -11.68
N SER A 30 -8.28 13.19 -10.89
CA SER A 30 -7.67 14.51 -10.82
C SER A 30 -6.93 14.79 -12.14
N PRO A 31 -7.07 15.97 -12.76
CA PRO A 31 -6.35 16.32 -13.97
C PRO A 31 -4.86 16.53 -13.69
N MET A 32 -4.04 16.66 -14.75
CA MET A 32 -2.67 17.17 -14.62
C MET A 32 -2.70 18.70 -14.71
N LEU A 33 -2.45 19.38 -13.60
CA LEU A 33 -2.50 20.83 -13.48
C LEU A 33 -1.17 21.49 -13.90
N THR A 34 -1.27 22.70 -14.43
CA THR A 34 -0.10 23.56 -14.68
C THR A 34 0.43 24.17 -13.38
N GLY A 35 1.68 24.68 -13.42
CA GLY A 35 2.26 25.39 -12.28
C GLY A 35 1.41 26.58 -11.80
N GLU A 36 0.80 27.32 -12.73
CA GLU A 36 -0.09 28.44 -12.40
C GLU A 36 -1.37 27.97 -11.69
N GLN A 37 -1.98 26.88 -12.16
CA GLN A 37 -3.16 26.31 -11.50
C GLN A 37 -2.83 25.80 -10.09
N ARG A 38 -1.68 25.13 -9.92
CA ARG A 38 -1.22 24.64 -8.60
C ARG A 38 -1.00 25.78 -7.60
N MET A 39 -0.41 26.90 -8.03
CA MET A 39 -0.18 28.07 -7.18
C MET A 39 -1.48 28.72 -6.67
N ARG A 40 -2.61 28.49 -7.34
CA ARG A 40 -3.92 29.02 -6.94
C ARG A 40 -4.62 28.14 -5.88
N LEU A 41 -4.13 26.93 -5.64
CA LEU A 41 -4.71 25.97 -4.71
C LEU A 41 -3.93 25.99 -3.38
N MET A 42 -4.58 26.46 -2.33
CA MET A 42 -3.97 26.68 -1.00
C MET A 42 -3.51 25.39 -0.32
N THR A 43 -4.20 24.30 -0.62
CA THR A 43 -3.96 22.95 -0.09
C THR A 43 -2.93 22.18 -0.89
N TYR A 44 -2.50 22.64 -2.07
CA TYR A 44 -1.52 21.94 -2.89
C TYR A 44 -0.22 21.65 -2.13
N GLY A 45 0.19 20.38 -2.09
CA GLY A 45 1.37 19.91 -1.37
C GLY A 45 1.26 19.97 0.17
N ARG A 46 0.13 20.40 0.73
CA ARG A 46 -0.15 20.36 2.17
C ARG A 46 -0.46 18.94 2.61
N HIS A 47 -0.16 18.64 3.87
CA HIS A 47 -0.55 17.37 4.47
C HIS A 47 -2.07 17.20 4.50
N CYS A 48 -2.55 15.99 4.27
CA CYS A 48 -3.96 15.62 4.31
C CYS A 48 -4.13 14.30 5.05
N GLY A 49 -5.34 13.99 5.53
CA GLY A 49 -5.60 12.82 6.34
C GLY A 49 -7.08 12.70 6.70
N PRO A 50 -7.45 11.80 7.63
CA PRO A 50 -8.82 11.69 8.12
C PRO A 50 -9.28 13.03 8.70
N GLY A 51 -10.18 13.74 8.01
CA GLY A 51 -10.75 15.03 8.43
C GLY A 51 -10.11 16.30 7.83
N ALA A 52 -9.05 16.18 7.02
CA ALA A 52 -8.47 17.31 6.26
C ALA A 52 -8.72 17.09 4.76
N GLU A 53 -9.67 17.82 4.20
CA GLU A 53 -10.05 17.72 2.79
C GLU A 53 -9.12 18.54 1.90
N CYS A 54 -8.75 17.96 0.76
CA CYS A 54 -8.02 18.65 -0.30
C CYS A 54 -8.99 19.52 -1.12
N GLU A 55 -8.56 20.70 -1.56
CA GLU A 55 -9.39 21.51 -2.46
C GLU A 55 -9.58 20.78 -3.80
N PRO A 56 -10.80 20.69 -4.34
CA PRO A 56 -11.01 20.16 -5.68
C PRO A 56 -10.15 20.92 -6.72
N PRO A 57 -9.54 20.23 -7.70
CA PRO A 57 -9.71 18.81 -8.03
C PRO A 57 -8.65 17.89 -7.40
N LEU A 58 -7.96 18.33 -6.33
CA LEU A 58 -6.86 17.58 -5.72
C LEU A 58 -7.37 16.34 -4.97
N GLY A 59 -6.56 15.30 -4.98
CA GLY A 59 -6.76 14.09 -4.16
C GLY A 59 -5.72 13.99 -3.04
N CYS A 60 -6.08 13.31 -1.95
CA CYS A 60 -5.17 13.04 -0.84
C CYS A 60 -4.35 11.77 -1.09
N LEU A 61 -3.18 11.93 -1.71
CA LEU A 61 -2.29 10.82 -2.04
C LEU A 61 -1.43 10.46 -0.81
N PHE A 62 -1.42 9.18 -0.42
CA PHE A 62 -0.42 8.66 0.51
C PHE A 62 0.77 8.12 -0.26
N GLU A 63 1.90 8.82 -0.15
CA GLU A 63 3.13 8.47 -0.87
C GLU A 63 4.06 7.67 0.04
N VAL A 64 4.09 6.35 -0.18
CA VAL A 64 4.88 5.41 0.63
C VAL A 64 6.38 5.67 0.55
N ARG A 65 6.89 6.27 -0.55
CA ARG A 65 8.31 6.61 -0.71
C ARG A 65 8.80 7.61 0.34
N TYR A 66 7.91 8.47 0.81
CA TYR A 66 8.21 9.53 1.79
C TYR A 66 7.39 9.38 3.08
N LEU A 67 6.61 8.31 3.20
CA LEU A 67 5.69 8.04 4.31
C LEU A 67 4.82 9.25 4.68
N ARG A 68 4.31 9.94 3.66
CA ARG A 68 3.56 11.18 3.82
C ARG A 68 2.32 11.20 2.94
N SER A 69 1.21 11.62 3.51
CA SER A 69 0.01 12.01 2.77
C SER A 69 0.02 13.51 2.45
N TYR A 70 -0.33 13.86 1.22
CA TYR A 70 -0.47 15.25 0.79
C TYR A 70 -1.46 15.44 -0.36
N CYS A 71 -2.03 16.65 -0.47
CA CYS A 71 -2.94 17.00 -1.55
C CYS A 71 -2.19 17.23 -2.86
N THR A 72 -2.58 16.53 -3.92
CA THR A 72 -1.92 16.61 -5.22
C THR A 72 -2.87 16.38 -6.38
N ASP A 73 -2.43 16.80 -7.56
CA ASP A 73 -3.01 16.50 -8.86
C ASP A 73 -2.29 15.31 -9.52
N SER A 74 -2.74 14.90 -10.71
CA SER A 74 -2.06 13.87 -11.50
C SER A 74 -0.70 14.36 -12.01
N GLN A 75 0.29 13.48 -12.02
CA GLN A 75 1.64 13.72 -12.54
C GLN A 75 1.75 13.43 -14.04
N CYS A 76 0.85 12.60 -14.55
CA CYS A 76 0.82 12.13 -15.92
C CYS A 76 -0.62 11.87 -16.36
N GLU A 77 -0.84 11.84 -17.66
CA GLU A 77 -2.07 11.36 -18.31
C GLU A 77 -1.81 10.08 -19.11
N LYS A 78 -0.59 9.92 -19.62
CA LYS A 78 -0.17 8.78 -20.45
C LYS A 78 1.27 8.36 -20.13
N ASP A 79 1.63 7.15 -20.55
CA ASP A 79 2.94 6.56 -20.29
C ASP A 79 4.10 7.37 -20.90
N GLU A 80 3.88 8.05 -22.03
CA GLU A 80 4.94 8.82 -22.73
C GLU A 80 5.40 10.06 -21.93
N GLN A 81 4.65 10.47 -20.92
CA GLN A 81 5.01 11.58 -20.03
C GLN A 81 5.86 11.11 -18.84
N CYS A 82 5.97 9.80 -18.63
CA CYS A 82 6.78 9.21 -17.58
C CYS A 82 8.22 8.97 -18.07
N SER A 83 9.16 8.86 -17.11
CA SER A 83 10.55 8.55 -17.45
C SER A 83 10.67 7.13 -18.03
N VAL A 84 11.76 6.85 -18.76
CA VAL A 84 12.04 5.52 -19.31
C VAL A 84 11.95 4.46 -18.20
N GLY A 85 11.19 3.39 -18.45
CA GLY A 85 10.96 2.31 -17.49
C GLY A 85 9.88 2.61 -16.45
N GLN A 86 9.08 3.67 -16.63
CA GLN A 86 7.90 3.98 -15.83
C GLN A 86 6.63 3.99 -16.69
N VAL A 87 5.49 3.79 -16.03
CA VAL A 87 4.15 3.81 -16.64
C VAL A 87 3.23 4.68 -15.79
N CYS A 88 2.27 5.31 -16.44
CA CYS A 88 1.28 6.17 -15.81
C CYS A 88 0.16 5.32 -15.22
N ARG A 89 0.01 5.33 -13.89
CA ARG A 89 -0.97 4.49 -13.18
C ARG A 89 -1.90 5.31 -12.33
N SER A 90 -3.18 4.94 -12.36
CA SER A 90 -4.20 5.45 -11.44
C SER A 90 -3.95 4.91 -10.04
N ILE A 91 -3.99 5.78 -9.05
CA ILE A 91 -3.76 5.48 -7.64
C ILE A 91 -4.97 5.96 -6.83
N ALA A 92 -5.41 5.13 -5.89
CA ALA A 92 -6.48 5.48 -4.98
C ALA A 92 -6.02 6.56 -4.00
N THR A 93 -6.84 7.58 -3.78
CA THR A 93 -6.57 8.59 -2.75
C THR A 93 -7.42 8.35 -1.51
N TRP A 94 -6.94 8.79 -0.35
CA TRP A 94 -7.66 8.66 0.90
C TRP A 94 -8.99 9.44 0.89
N GLY A 95 -9.96 8.95 1.68
CA GLY A 95 -11.23 9.63 1.90
C GLY A 95 -12.22 9.59 0.73
N GLY A 96 -11.98 8.76 -0.29
CA GLY A 96 -12.87 8.67 -1.46
C GLY A 96 -12.80 9.91 -2.37
N GLY A 97 -11.75 10.71 -2.25
CA GLY A 97 -11.45 11.82 -3.14
C GLY A 97 -11.11 11.38 -4.57
N PRO A 98 -10.86 12.34 -5.49
CA PRO A 98 -10.49 12.01 -6.85
C PRO A 98 -9.16 11.24 -6.86
N GLN A 99 -9.11 10.14 -7.62
CA GLN A 99 -7.89 9.40 -7.88
C GLN A 99 -6.86 10.29 -8.57
N VAL A 100 -5.59 9.94 -8.43
CA VAL A 100 -4.50 10.65 -9.12
C VAL A 100 -3.71 9.67 -9.96
N ARG A 101 -3.12 10.14 -11.06
CA ARG A 101 -2.17 9.35 -11.85
C ARG A 101 -0.75 9.67 -11.47
N VAL A 102 0.04 8.63 -11.23
CA VAL A 102 1.45 8.73 -10.82
C VAL A 102 2.30 7.88 -11.75
N CYS A 103 3.49 8.37 -12.09
CA CYS A 103 4.48 7.56 -12.80
C CYS A 103 5.11 6.56 -11.83
N VAL A 104 4.87 5.27 -12.07
CA VAL A 104 5.42 4.17 -11.26
C VAL A 104 6.41 3.34 -12.10
N PRO A 105 7.49 2.82 -11.51
CA PRO A 105 8.45 2.01 -12.25
C PRO A 105 7.82 0.67 -12.67
N VAL A 106 8.31 0.12 -13.77
CA VAL A 106 8.07 -1.26 -14.19
C VAL A 106 9.18 -2.13 -13.60
N GLY A 107 8.79 -3.22 -12.96
CA GLY A 107 9.69 -4.09 -12.22
C GLY A 107 9.67 -5.54 -12.68
N PRO A 108 10.25 -6.45 -11.88
CA PRO A 108 10.36 -7.87 -12.21
C PRO A 108 9.23 -8.73 -11.61
N ARG A 109 8.34 -8.18 -10.77
CA ARG A 109 7.37 -8.99 -10.01
C ARG A 109 6.28 -9.56 -10.90
N GLN A 110 6.07 -10.86 -10.78
CA GLN A 110 5.13 -11.62 -11.59
C GLN A 110 3.72 -11.60 -11.01
N GLU A 111 2.75 -12.06 -11.80
CA GLU A 111 1.36 -12.14 -11.35
C GLU A 111 1.22 -13.03 -10.10
N GLY A 112 0.47 -12.54 -9.10
CA GLY A 112 0.33 -13.16 -7.78
C GLY A 112 1.51 -12.94 -6.83
N GLU A 113 2.56 -12.23 -7.24
CA GLU A 113 3.63 -11.78 -6.34
C GLU A 113 3.24 -10.49 -5.61
N GLY A 114 3.84 -10.27 -4.44
CA GLY A 114 3.63 -9.03 -3.70
C GLY A 114 4.26 -7.84 -4.45
N CYS A 115 3.74 -6.65 -4.19
CA CYS A 115 4.26 -5.40 -4.73
C CYS A 115 3.99 -4.24 -3.78
N VAL A 116 4.61 -3.09 -4.06
CA VAL A 116 4.28 -1.82 -3.39
C VAL A 116 3.62 -0.91 -4.43
N GLU A 117 2.48 -0.29 -4.08
CA GLU A 117 1.62 0.47 -5.01
C GLU A 117 2.38 1.63 -5.69
N ILE A 118 3.18 2.37 -4.91
CA ILE A 118 4.09 3.42 -5.42
C ILE A 118 5.52 3.09 -4.97
N PRO A 119 6.19 2.13 -5.62
CA PRO A 119 7.45 1.59 -5.11
C PRO A 119 8.59 2.61 -5.28
N ARG A 120 9.46 2.71 -4.27
CA ARG A 120 10.72 3.48 -4.36
C ARG A 120 11.72 2.82 -5.32
N TYR A 121 11.73 1.48 -5.32
CA TYR A 121 12.68 0.66 -6.04
C TYR A 121 11.94 -0.27 -7.01
N LYS A 122 12.50 -0.46 -8.21
CA LYS A 122 11.85 -1.26 -9.26
C LYS A 122 11.66 -2.72 -8.86
N GLU A 123 12.48 -3.22 -7.93
CA GLU A 123 12.44 -4.59 -7.42
C GLU A 123 11.12 -4.91 -6.71
N ASN A 124 10.36 -3.88 -6.31
CA ASN A 124 9.06 -4.01 -5.65
C ASN A 124 7.88 -3.75 -6.60
N ALA A 125 8.16 -3.53 -7.88
CA ALA A 125 7.17 -3.21 -8.89
C ALA A 125 6.84 -4.41 -9.77
N CYS A 126 5.62 -4.40 -10.31
CA CYS A 126 5.13 -5.44 -11.22
C CYS A 126 5.76 -5.32 -12.60
N VAL A 127 5.81 -6.45 -13.31
CA VAL A 127 6.13 -6.49 -14.73
C VAL A 127 5.13 -5.70 -15.57
N ALA A 128 5.53 -5.37 -16.79
CA ALA A 128 4.70 -4.64 -17.73
C ALA A 128 3.34 -5.35 -17.93
N GLY A 129 2.26 -4.57 -17.94
CA GLY A 129 0.89 -5.07 -18.13
C GLY A 129 0.16 -5.45 -16.84
N LEU A 130 0.87 -5.60 -15.72
CA LEU A 130 0.24 -5.82 -14.41
C LEU A 130 0.07 -4.52 -13.63
N LEU A 131 -0.87 -4.54 -12.69
CA LEU A 131 -1.11 -3.49 -11.70
C LEU A 131 -0.72 -4.00 -10.33
N CYS A 132 -0.25 -3.11 -9.46
CA CYS A 132 -0.18 -3.41 -8.03
C CYS A 132 -1.54 -3.08 -7.42
N GLY A 133 -2.33 -4.11 -7.11
CA GLY A 133 -3.72 -3.97 -6.68
C GLY A 133 -4.04 -4.78 -5.43
N GLY A 134 -5.17 -4.42 -4.81
CA GLY A 134 -5.62 -4.99 -3.56
C GLY A 134 -4.91 -4.42 -2.32
N GLN A 135 -5.54 -4.57 -1.16
CA GLN A 135 -5.09 -3.91 0.08
C GLN A 135 -3.74 -4.37 0.61
N ASP A 136 -3.32 -5.59 0.27
CA ASP A 136 -2.02 -6.15 0.66
C ASP A 136 -0.96 -6.05 -0.45
N GLY A 137 -1.31 -5.46 -1.61
CA GLY A 137 -0.40 -5.20 -2.72
C GLY A 137 0.01 -6.44 -3.49
N TRP A 138 -0.75 -6.79 -4.53
CA TRP A 138 -0.51 -7.92 -5.41
C TRP A 138 -0.34 -7.48 -6.85
N CYS A 139 0.66 -8.03 -7.53
CA CYS A 139 0.77 -7.90 -8.98
C CYS A 139 -0.34 -8.69 -9.63
N ALA A 140 -1.29 -7.99 -10.23
CA ALA A 140 -2.53 -8.55 -10.71
C ALA A 140 -2.91 -7.95 -12.06
N ARG A 141 -3.49 -8.77 -12.94
CA ARG A 141 -4.13 -8.25 -14.14
C ARG A 141 -5.49 -7.64 -13.78
N PRO A 142 -5.94 -6.60 -14.51
CA PRO A 142 -7.32 -6.14 -14.43
C PRO A 142 -8.31 -7.25 -14.76
N CYS A 143 -9.49 -7.21 -14.13
CA CYS A 143 -10.58 -8.13 -14.44
C CYS A 143 -11.91 -7.39 -14.47
N ARG A 144 -12.97 -8.10 -14.86
CA ARG A 144 -14.34 -7.60 -14.81
C ARG A 144 -15.15 -8.44 -13.83
N PRO A 145 -15.75 -7.83 -12.79
CA PRO A 145 -16.63 -8.55 -11.88
C PRO A 145 -17.75 -9.25 -12.65
N GLY A 146 -18.00 -10.52 -12.32
CA GLY A 146 -18.99 -11.37 -12.98
C GLY A 146 -18.52 -12.09 -14.24
N ASP A 147 -17.29 -11.85 -14.71
CA ASP A 147 -16.68 -12.67 -15.77
C ASP A 147 -16.01 -13.91 -15.18
N THR A 148 -16.57 -15.09 -15.46
CA THR A 148 -16.08 -16.38 -14.95
C THR A 148 -14.79 -16.86 -15.63
N ASN A 149 -14.41 -16.28 -16.77
CA ASN A 149 -13.18 -16.60 -17.49
C ASN A 149 -12.15 -15.46 -17.44
N GLY A 150 -12.44 -14.41 -16.67
CA GLY A 150 -11.60 -13.20 -16.62
C GLY A 150 -10.28 -13.39 -15.88
N CYS A 151 -10.21 -14.32 -14.93
CA CYS A 151 -9.01 -14.61 -14.13
C CYS A 151 -8.49 -16.02 -14.39
N PRO A 152 -7.15 -16.22 -14.39
CA PRO A 152 -6.56 -17.54 -14.51
C PRO A 152 -6.89 -18.42 -13.31
N GLU A 153 -6.71 -19.73 -13.48
CA GLU A 153 -6.83 -20.69 -12.38
C GLU A 153 -5.91 -20.29 -11.20
N GLY A 154 -6.44 -20.34 -9.98
CA GLY A 154 -5.75 -19.89 -8.76
C GLY A 154 -5.94 -18.42 -8.45
N PHE A 155 -6.82 -17.74 -9.18
CA PHE A 155 -7.17 -16.34 -8.97
C PHE A 155 -8.68 -16.14 -9.04
N PHE A 156 -9.15 -15.09 -8.40
CA PHE A 156 -10.53 -14.62 -8.51
C PHE A 156 -10.56 -13.13 -8.79
N CYS A 157 -11.62 -12.66 -9.45
CA CYS A 157 -11.79 -11.24 -9.71
C CYS A 157 -12.31 -10.56 -8.44
N ALA A 158 -11.48 -9.73 -7.81
CA ALA A 158 -11.85 -8.94 -6.64
C ALA A 158 -12.25 -7.53 -7.06
N ASP A 159 -13.31 -7.00 -6.46
CA ASP A 159 -13.75 -5.61 -6.66
C ASP A 159 -12.90 -4.66 -5.80
N THR A 160 -11.69 -4.39 -6.29
CA THR A 160 -10.69 -3.55 -5.61
C THR A 160 -10.72 -2.11 -6.09
N ILE A 161 -10.11 -1.21 -5.31
CA ILE A 161 -9.88 0.20 -5.68
C ILE A 161 -8.39 0.33 -6.07
N PRO A 162 -8.04 1.03 -7.16
CA PRO A 162 -8.89 1.89 -8.01
C PRO A 162 -9.77 1.16 -9.02
N GLN A 163 -9.48 -0.10 -9.31
CA GLN A 163 -10.25 -0.91 -10.25
C GLN A 163 -10.16 -2.40 -9.89
N PRO A 164 -11.09 -3.24 -10.37
CA PRO A 164 -11.07 -4.67 -10.12
C PRO A 164 -9.85 -5.38 -10.72
N VAL A 165 -9.27 -6.32 -9.96
CA VAL A 165 -8.09 -7.10 -10.38
C VAL A 165 -8.20 -8.56 -9.96
N CYS A 166 -7.44 -9.44 -10.63
CA CYS A 166 -7.32 -10.85 -10.28
C CYS A 166 -6.42 -11.05 -9.07
N LEU A 167 -7.00 -11.32 -7.89
CA LEU A 167 -6.24 -11.62 -6.68
C LEU A 167 -5.99 -13.13 -6.53
N PRO A 168 -4.83 -13.53 -5.98
CA PRO A 168 -4.51 -14.95 -5.81
C PRO A 168 -5.42 -15.62 -4.75
N THR A 169 -5.67 -16.91 -4.92
CA THR A 169 -6.31 -17.77 -3.92
C THR A 169 -5.73 -19.18 -3.93
N CYS A 170 -5.53 -19.75 -2.74
CA CYS A 170 -5.08 -21.12 -2.54
C CYS A 170 -6.10 -22.02 -1.85
N GLU A 171 -7.31 -21.52 -1.57
CA GLU A 171 -8.29 -22.23 -0.74
C GLU A 171 -8.79 -23.53 -1.39
N THR A 172 -8.91 -23.55 -2.72
CA THR A 172 -9.41 -24.70 -3.47
C THR A 172 -8.31 -25.65 -3.95
N GLN A 173 -7.15 -25.11 -4.31
CA GLN A 173 -6.03 -25.90 -4.86
C GLN A 173 -5.14 -26.51 -3.78
N GLY A 174 -5.20 -25.96 -2.56
CA GLY A 174 -4.24 -26.28 -1.51
C GLY A 174 -2.85 -25.75 -1.84
N CYS A 175 -1.89 -26.05 -0.97
CA CYS A 175 -0.52 -25.58 -1.11
C CYS A 175 0.48 -26.71 -1.32
N PRO A 176 1.59 -26.43 -2.04
CA PRO A 176 2.70 -27.38 -2.14
C PRO A 176 3.23 -27.81 -0.75
N PRO A 177 3.87 -28.98 -0.65
CA PRO A 177 4.47 -29.44 0.61
C PRO A 177 5.40 -28.39 1.23
N GLY A 178 5.28 -28.17 2.54
CA GLY A 178 6.05 -27.17 3.28
C GLY A 178 5.48 -25.75 3.23
N GLN A 179 4.38 -25.52 2.51
CA GLN A 179 3.67 -24.24 2.48
C GLN A 179 2.28 -24.36 3.07
N GLN A 180 1.73 -23.23 3.50
CA GLN A 180 0.39 -23.12 4.04
C GLN A 180 -0.39 -22.04 3.30
N CYS A 181 -1.70 -22.21 3.20
CA CYS A 181 -2.57 -21.22 2.57
C CYS A 181 -2.83 -20.09 3.56
N ILE A 182 -2.26 -18.92 3.30
CA ILE A 182 -2.31 -17.77 4.20
C ILE A 182 -3.37 -16.79 3.69
N PRO A 183 -4.42 -16.51 4.48
CA PRO A 183 -5.43 -15.52 4.12
C PRO A 183 -4.89 -14.10 4.29
N PHE A 184 -5.31 -13.25 3.37
CA PHE A 184 -5.03 -11.82 3.31
C PHE A 184 -6.38 -11.07 3.15
N LYS A 185 -6.34 -9.75 3.06
CA LYS A 185 -7.55 -8.94 2.93
C LYS A 185 -8.19 -9.16 1.56
N GLU A 186 -9.44 -8.70 1.45
CA GLU A 186 -10.24 -8.79 0.22
C GLU A 186 -10.43 -10.23 -0.29
N GLY A 187 -10.31 -11.22 0.61
CA GLY A 187 -10.44 -12.64 0.31
C GLY A 187 -9.24 -13.25 -0.41
N SER A 188 -8.18 -12.48 -0.63
CA SER A 188 -6.96 -13.01 -1.24
C SER A 188 -6.28 -14.03 -0.32
N SER A 189 -5.66 -15.04 -0.90
CA SER A 189 -4.86 -16.00 -0.16
C SER A 189 -3.70 -16.52 -0.99
N LYS A 190 -2.59 -16.85 -0.34
CA LYS A 190 -1.39 -17.33 -1.03
C LYS A 190 -0.70 -18.43 -0.27
N CYS A 191 -0.14 -19.38 -1.00
CA CYS A 191 0.77 -20.38 -0.45
C CYS A 191 2.09 -19.74 -0.05
N ALA A 192 2.44 -19.87 1.22
CA ALA A 192 3.70 -19.37 1.74
C ALA A 192 4.30 -20.31 2.78
N GLN A 193 5.63 -20.31 2.87
CA GLN A 193 6.35 -20.86 4.00
C GLN A 193 6.26 -19.87 5.17
N VAL A 194 5.78 -20.36 6.32
CA VAL A 194 5.61 -19.57 7.55
C VAL A 194 6.88 -19.61 8.37
N TYR A 195 7.42 -18.43 8.67
CA TYR A 195 8.52 -18.24 9.61
C TYR A 195 7.96 -17.63 10.91
N GLY A 196 8.42 -18.14 12.06
CA GLY A 196 7.90 -17.75 13.37
C GLY A 196 6.63 -18.51 13.79
N PRO A 197 6.05 -18.19 14.96
CA PRO A 197 4.82 -18.84 15.44
C PRO A 197 3.64 -18.52 14.52
N ASN A 198 3.01 -19.56 13.96
CA ASN A 198 1.81 -19.40 13.15
C ASN A 198 0.62 -18.94 14.02
N CYS A 199 0.47 -17.63 14.13
CA CYS A 199 -0.54 -16.99 14.94
C CYS A 199 -1.95 -16.97 14.30
N LEU A 200 -2.08 -17.50 13.07
CA LEU A 200 -3.38 -17.75 12.44
C LEU A 200 -3.96 -19.11 12.84
N GLN A 201 -3.10 -20.10 13.10
CA GLN A 201 -3.51 -21.40 13.63
C GLN A 201 -3.62 -21.40 15.15
N THR A 202 -2.67 -20.76 15.84
CA THR A 202 -2.65 -20.68 17.30
C THR A 202 -2.97 -19.26 17.74
N PRO A 203 -4.10 -19.00 18.43
CA PRO A 203 -4.45 -17.65 18.86
C PRO A 203 -3.36 -17.00 19.71
N CYS A 204 -3.13 -15.72 19.48
CA CYS A 204 -2.18 -14.98 20.29
C CYS A 204 -2.64 -14.82 21.75
N PRO A 205 -1.70 -14.71 22.70
CA PRO A 205 -2.02 -14.38 24.09
C PRO A 205 -2.82 -13.08 24.20
N VAL A 206 -3.61 -12.96 25.28
CA VAL A 206 -4.41 -11.76 25.57
C VAL A 206 -3.51 -10.51 25.55
N GLY A 207 -3.96 -9.47 24.85
CA GLY A 207 -3.20 -8.21 24.69
C GLY A 207 -2.19 -8.22 23.54
N SER A 208 -2.04 -9.33 22.82
CA SER A 208 -1.23 -9.43 21.61
C SER A 208 -2.10 -9.56 20.36
N ARG A 209 -1.57 -9.15 19.21
CA ARG A 209 -2.18 -9.33 17.90
C ARG A 209 -1.30 -10.19 17.01
N CYS A 210 -1.92 -10.96 16.12
CA CYS A 210 -1.20 -11.66 15.07
C CYS A 210 -0.76 -10.64 14.01
N VAL A 211 0.55 -10.56 13.79
CA VAL A 211 1.14 -9.76 12.72
C VAL A 211 1.66 -10.69 11.67
N VAL A 212 1.12 -10.54 10.46
CA VAL A 212 1.52 -11.25 9.25
C VAL A 212 2.28 -10.25 8.39
N ARG A 213 3.54 -10.53 8.09
CA ARG A 213 4.40 -9.67 7.26
C ARG A 213 4.81 -10.42 6.00
N THR A 214 4.55 -9.80 4.87
CA THR A 214 5.06 -10.20 3.55
C THR A 214 6.01 -9.11 3.06
N GLU A 215 6.99 -9.47 2.25
CA GLU A 215 7.93 -8.52 1.66
C GLU A 215 8.10 -8.88 0.18
N PRO A 216 7.77 -7.97 -0.78
CA PRO A 216 7.77 -8.27 -2.21
C PRO A 216 9.07 -8.90 -2.77
N PRO A 217 10.28 -8.49 -2.34
CA PRO A 217 11.53 -9.18 -2.64
C PRO A 217 11.60 -10.67 -2.28
N HIS A 218 10.77 -11.15 -1.35
CA HIS A 218 10.77 -12.53 -0.85
C HIS A 218 9.43 -13.22 -1.09
N PRO A 219 9.05 -13.49 -2.36
CA PRO A 219 7.78 -14.12 -2.68
C PRO A 219 7.68 -15.53 -2.07
N GLY A 220 6.47 -15.90 -1.62
CA GLY A 220 6.22 -17.22 -1.05
C GLY A 220 6.75 -17.42 0.38
N LYS A 221 7.23 -16.35 1.03
CA LYS A 221 7.60 -16.34 2.44
C LYS A 221 6.68 -15.41 3.21
N VAL A 222 6.40 -15.77 4.45
CA VAL A 222 5.63 -14.93 5.38
C VAL A 222 6.23 -15.04 6.77
N TRP A 223 6.32 -13.91 7.46
CA TRP A 223 6.78 -13.84 8.84
C TRP A 223 5.60 -13.56 9.75
N MET A 224 5.42 -14.42 10.74
CA MET A 224 4.31 -14.35 11.67
C MET A 224 4.81 -14.22 13.11
N ALA A 225 4.22 -13.28 13.83
CA ALA A 225 4.50 -13.12 15.25
C ALA A 225 3.26 -12.66 16.00
N CYS A 226 3.14 -13.13 17.23
CA CYS A 226 2.26 -12.50 18.22
C CYS A 226 3.00 -11.34 18.85
N VAL A 227 2.52 -10.12 18.61
CA VAL A 227 3.15 -8.91 19.15
C VAL A 227 2.16 -8.13 20.00
N ALA A 228 2.62 -7.71 21.17
CA ALA A 228 1.94 -6.69 21.97
C ALA A 228 2.34 -5.31 21.45
N ARG A 229 1.43 -4.33 21.51
CA ARG A 229 1.77 -2.94 21.19
C ARG A 229 2.47 -2.26 22.36
N CYS A 230 3.39 -1.36 22.05
CA CYS A 230 4.08 -0.49 23.00
C CYS A 230 4.13 0.95 22.48
N GLY A 231 4.62 1.87 23.31
CA GLY A 231 4.75 3.29 22.95
C GLY A 231 3.61 4.14 23.53
N GLU A 232 3.39 5.31 22.93
CA GLU A 232 2.38 6.26 23.38
C GLU A 232 0.98 5.64 23.40
N GLY A 233 0.27 5.77 24.53
CA GLY A 233 -1.08 5.20 24.70
C GLY A 233 -1.13 3.68 24.92
N HIS A 234 0.01 3.01 25.02
CA HIS A 234 0.09 1.55 25.23
C HIS A 234 0.97 1.18 26.44
N PRO A 235 0.71 0.04 27.11
CA PRO A 235 1.57 -0.45 28.19
C PRO A 235 3.03 -0.67 27.73
N PRO A 236 4.01 -0.59 28.64
CA PRO A 236 5.37 -1.01 28.33
C PRO A 236 5.41 -2.50 28.01
N CYS A 237 6.44 -2.91 27.27
CA CYS A 237 6.66 -4.32 26.98
C CYS A 237 6.87 -5.14 28.27
N GLN A 238 6.47 -6.41 28.20
CA GLN A 238 6.68 -7.35 29.30
C GLN A 238 8.16 -7.49 29.65
N ALA A 239 8.46 -7.94 30.88
CA ALA A 239 9.83 -8.08 31.34
C ALA A 239 10.68 -8.90 30.35
N GLY A 240 11.85 -8.36 29.99
CA GLY A 240 12.76 -8.99 29.04
C GLY A 240 12.43 -8.75 27.56
N TRP A 241 11.45 -7.91 27.23
CA TRP A 241 11.12 -7.50 25.86
C TRP A 241 11.43 -6.02 25.62
N VAL A 242 11.74 -5.66 24.38
CA VAL A 242 12.04 -4.28 23.99
C VAL A 242 10.99 -3.74 23.03
N CYS A 243 10.75 -2.43 23.08
CA CYS A 243 9.84 -1.77 22.15
C CYS A 243 10.61 -1.36 20.90
N ASP A 244 10.26 -1.95 19.74
CA ASP A 244 10.81 -1.59 18.44
C ASP A 244 9.69 -1.06 17.53
N GLY A 245 9.81 0.21 17.14
CA GLY A 245 8.73 0.96 16.51
C GLY A 245 7.50 1.10 17.43
N TRP A 246 6.58 0.14 17.33
CA TRP A 246 5.32 0.07 18.11
C TRP A 246 4.98 -1.36 18.54
N ASP A 247 5.88 -2.31 18.30
CA ASP A 247 5.69 -3.72 18.61
C ASP A 247 6.72 -4.14 19.67
N CYS A 248 6.26 -4.89 20.66
CA CYS A 248 7.16 -5.55 21.60
C CYS A 248 7.83 -6.74 20.91
N VAL A 249 9.16 -6.71 20.85
CA VAL A 249 9.99 -7.71 20.19
C VAL A 249 11.01 -8.32 21.16
N GLN A 250 11.45 -9.53 20.85
CA GLN A 250 12.46 -10.24 21.64
C GLN A 250 13.82 -9.56 21.43
N PRO A 251 14.52 -9.14 22.49
CA PRO A 251 15.85 -8.61 22.37
C PRO A 251 16.84 -9.72 22.00
N CYS A 252 17.97 -9.32 21.42
CA CYS A 252 19.05 -10.23 21.10
C CYS A 252 20.40 -9.52 21.27
N ASP A 253 21.46 -10.30 21.35
CA ASP A 253 22.83 -9.82 21.33
C ASP A 253 23.50 -10.29 20.03
N PRO A 254 23.99 -9.39 19.17
CA PRO A 254 24.64 -9.78 17.92
C PRO A 254 25.95 -10.57 18.11
N GLN A 255 26.56 -10.50 19.30
CA GLN A 255 27.74 -11.30 19.67
C GLN A 255 27.39 -12.50 20.58
N GLY A 256 26.12 -12.62 20.95
CA GLY A 256 25.62 -13.66 21.84
C GLY A 256 25.25 -14.95 21.10
N PRO A 257 24.66 -15.92 21.83
CA PRO A 257 24.11 -17.11 21.20
C PRO A 257 22.95 -16.75 20.25
N GLU A 258 22.76 -17.57 19.21
CA GLU A 258 21.63 -17.43 18.29
C GLU A 258 20.32 -17.76 19.01
N VAL A 259 19.59 -16.71 19.38
CA VAL A 259 18.30 -16.79 20.09
C VAL A 259 17.11 -16.47 19.18
N CYS A 260 17.37 -15.99 17.98
CA CYS A 260 16.33 -15.71 16.99
C CYS A 260 15.94 -17.00 16.29
N GLY A 261 14.63 -17.21 16.11
CA GLY A 261 14.13 -18.38 15.40
C GLY A 261 14.39 -18.30 13.90
N GLU A 262 14.18 -19.41 13.18
CA GLU A 262 14.32 -19.47 11.72
C GLU A 262 13.55 -18.34 11.02
N GLY A 263 14.22 -17.66 10.08
CA GLY A 263 13.68 -16.52 9.34
C GLY A 263 13.82 -15.17 10.07
N TYR A 264 14.39 -15.16 11.27
CA TYR A 264 14.66 -13.95 12.05
C TYR A 264 16.15 -13.87 12.37
N SER A 265 16.70 -12.67 12.31
CA SER A 265 18.10 -12.41 12.64
C SER A 265 18.22 -11.28 13.65
N CYS A 266 19.28 -11.34 14.43
CA CYS A 266 19.58 -10.30 15.39
C CYS A 266 20.14 -9.06 14.68
N HIS A 267 19.34 -8.00 14.59
CA HIS A 267 19.78 -6.73 14.04
C HIS A 267 18.97 -5.56 14.61
N ARG A 268 19.31 -4.34 14.19
CA ARG A 268 18.58 -3.11 14.50
C ARG A 268 18.40 -2.32 13.22
N LEU A 269 17.26 -1.65 13.07
CA LEU A 269 16.94 -0.88 11.87
C LEU A 269 17.63 0.49 11.84
N GLU A 270 17.91 1.07 13.02
CA GLU A 270 18.60 2.35 13.14
C GLU A 270 19.56 2.27 14.34
N GLU A 271 20.63 3.08 14.34
CA GLU A 271 21.64 3.05 15.41
C GLU A 271 21.06 3.33 16.81
N ARG A 272 19.99 4.13 16.89
CA ARG A 272 19.32 4.47 18.14
C ARG A 272 18.37 3.39 18.67
N MET A 273 18.06 2.38 17.86
CA MET A 273 17.14 1.30 18.23
C MET A 273 17.89 0.14 18.90
N PRO A 274 17.24 -0.57 19.84
CA PRO A 274 17.83 -1.75 20.46
C PRO A 274 17.99 -2.88 19.43
N TYR A 275 18.93 -3.79 19.70
CA TYR A 275 19.02 -5.04 18.93
C TYR A 275 17.84 -5.95 19.30
N ALA A 276 17.18 -6.48 18.27
CA ALA A 276 16.05 -7.37 18.41
C ALA A 276 16.03 -8.44 17.33
N CYS A 277 15.28 -9.52 17.59
CA CYS A 277 15.00 -10.53 16.59
C CYS A 277 13.95 -10.00 15.61
N LEU A 278 14.43 -9.60 14.44
CA LEU A 278 13.64 -8.99 13.39
C LEU A 278 13.64 -9.91 12.15
N PRO A 279 12.58 -9.89 11.32
CA PRO A 279 12.55 -10.65 10.08
C PRO A 279 13.76 -10.39 9.19
N ASP A 280 14.33 -11.45 8.61
CA ASP A 280 15.57 -11.35 7.82
C ASP A 280 15.49 -10.37 6.65
N PHE A 281 14.31 -10.23 6.05
CA PHE A 281 14.10 -9.30 4.94
C PHE A 281 14.37 -7.84 5.32
N GLN A 282 14.26 -7.48 6.60
CA GLN A 282 14.46 -6.10 7.04
C GLN A 282 15.94 -5.68 7.02
N ARG A 283 16.87 -6.65 7.09
CA ARG A 283 18.30 -6.39 6.92
C ARG A 283 18.63 -5.99 5.48
N ASP A 284 17.83 -6.46 4.52
CA ASP A 284 18.05 -6.25 3.09
C ASP A 284 17.38 -4.96 2.59
N LEU A 285 16.65 -4.24 3.46
CA LEU A 285 16.04 -2.95 3.13
C LEU A 285 17.12 -1.85 3.11
N PRO A 286 17.27 -1.08 2.02
CA PRO A 286 18.18 0.05 1.97
C PRO A 286 17.68 1.18 2.89
N HIS A 287 18.47 1.49 3.92
CA HIS A 287 18.28 2.62 4.85
C HIS A 287 18.65 3.96 4.21
#